data_AF-A0A2V9HL49-F1
#
_entry.id   AF-A0A2V9HL49-F1
#
_cell.length_a   1.000
_cell.length_b   1.000
_cell.length_c   1.000
_cell.angle_alpha   90.00
_cell.angle_beta   90.00
_cell.angle_gamma   90.00
#
_symmetry.space_group_name_H-M   'P 1'
#
loop_
_entity.id
_entity.type
_entity.pdbx_description
1 polymer ?
#
loop_
_entity_poly.entity_id
_entity_poly.type
_entity_poly.pdbx_seq_one_letter_code
_entity_poly.pdbx_strand_id
1 'polypeptide(L)'
;MFLNWLVLALVFGYPQQESSKTEEQAAAQRQASILFERHRHEAIRMNELAAHISSEADARVFVDAVADMFADSLPPPWATRGIRERIAHAEYEAVSEPLRLIPEQRIVDVWNKYVREIGASEEAVVTAAEIHSMRDAAFAVGQVMWTRGTNQSAWTMPNYFAVGEDGKVAEGCRAVEALRVIYDLDRIFDNLRSARERLRKGIVASDAIKKSLENTSTNQKTTTRLFLRIDTNPLRPAEYKYVHEHGADHLIQLVVMLAEELFPGNQQASSKAR
;
A
#
# COMPACT_ATOMS: atom_id res chain seq x y z
N MET A 1 -6.44 -8.02 17.89
CA MET A 1 -5.65 -9.24 18.12
C MET A 1 -5.14 -9.71 16.77
N PHE A 2 -3.88 -9.41 16.45
CA PHE A 2 -2.98 -9.94 15.41
C PHE A 2 -1.83 -8.92 15.25
N LEU A 3 -1.13 -8.75 16.37
CA LEU A 3 0.18 -8.11 16.47
C LEU A 3 1.19 -9.28 16.53
N ASN A 4 2.37 -9.14 15.93
CA ASN A 4 3.60 -9.91 16.20
C ASN A 4 3.95 -11.18 15.41
N TRP A 5 3.96 -11.20 14.08
CA TRP A 5 4.59 -12.35 13.37
C TRP A 5 5.60 -12.02 12.26
N LEU A 6 6.19 -10.81 12.20
CA LEU A 6 7.34 -10.57 11.30
C LEU A 6 8.42 -9.61 11.83
N VAL A 7 8.68 -9.66 13.14
CA VAL A 7 9.86 -9.02 13.77
C VAL A 7 10.79 -10.08 14.41
N LEU A 8 10.46 -11.37 14.31
CA LEU A 8 11.07 -12.43 15.12
C LEU A 8 12.35 -13.09 14.56
N ALA A 9 12.98 -12.59 13.49
CA ALA A 9 14.16 -13.27 12.92
C ALA A 9 15.50 -12.52 13.06
N LEU A 10 15.53 -11.25 13.45
CA LEU A 10 16.79 -10.50 13.51
C LEU A 10 16.80 -9.56 14.71
N VAL A 11 17.84 -9.70 15.54
CA VAL A 11 18.20 -8.89 16.75
C VAL A 11 17.40 -9.30 18.01
N PHE A 12 17.90 -10.02 19.02
CA PHE A 12 19.12 -9.85 19.82
C PHE A 12 19.58 -11.19 20.44
N GLY A 13 20.90 -11.34 20.60
CA GLY A 13 21.50 -12.36 21.44
C GLY A 13 21.59 -11.94 22.90
N TYR A 14 21.65 -12.94 23.79
CA TYR A 14 22.46 -13.02 25.02
C TYR A 14 22.32 -14.46 25.60
N PRO A 15 23.16 -14.85 26.57
CA PRO A 15 24.51 -15.37 26.45
C PRO A 15 24.56 -16.89 26.12
N GLN A 16 25.81 -17.34 26.02
CA GLN A 16 26.33 -18.67 25.72
C GLN A 16 25.60 -19.83 26.43
N GLN A 17 25.02 -20.71 25.63
CA GLN A 17 24.87 -22.12 25.97
C GLN A 17 25.19 -22.92 24.71
N GLU A 18 26.14 -23.84 24.86
CA GLU A 18 27.01 -24.34 23.81
C GLU A 18 26.33 -25.27 22.79
N SER A 19 26.76 -25.10 21.54
CA SER A 19 26.81 -26.07 20.44
C SER A 19 25.56 -26.41 19.60
N SER A 20 24.32 -26.04 19.96
CA SER A 20 23.14 -26.25 19.08
C SER A 20 22.61 -24.99 18.34
N LYS A 21 22.99 -23.78 18.77
CA LYS A 21 22.42 -22.51 18.27
C LYS A 21 22.84 -22.13 16.84
N THR A 22 23.99 -22.61 16.35
CA THR A 22 24.53 -22.22 15.04
C THR A 22 23.76 -22.87 13.88
N GLU A 23 23.33 -24.11 14.04
CA GLU A 23 22.55 -24.83 13.03
C GLU A 23 21.11 -24.30 12.97
N GLU A 24 20.50 -24.01 14.12
CA GLU A 24 19.16 -23.43 14.20
C GLU A 24 19.11 -22.00 13.62
N GLN A 25 20.12 -21.17 13.90
CA GLN A 25 20.26 -19.85 13.28
C GLN A 25 20.53 -19.93 11.78
N ALA A 26 21.38 -20.86 11.33
CA ALA A 26 21.63 -21.08 9.91
C ALA A 26 20.39 -21.61 9.18
N ALA A 27 19.61 -22.49 9.81
CA ALA A 27 18.34 -22.99 9.28
C ALA A 27 17.30 -21.86 9.20
N ALA A 28 17.18 -21.02 10.24
CA ALA A 28 16.30 -19.85 10.24
C ALA A 28 16.69 -18.83 9.16
N GLN A 29 17.98 -18.55 8.99
CA GLN A 29 18.47 -17.67 7.91
C GLN A 29 18.20 -18.24 6.52
N ARG A 30 18.40 -19.54 6.32
CA ARG A 30 18.05 -20.22 5.06
C ARG A 30 16.56 -20.15 4.78
N GLN A 31 15.73 -20.42 5.79
CA GLN A 31 14.27 -20.35 5.65
C GLN A 31 13.82 -18.92 5.31
N ALA A 32 14.36 -17.90 5.99
CA ALA A 32 14.08 -16.51 5.71
C ALA A 32 14.50 -16.11 4.29
N SER A 33 15.66 -16.61 3.82
CA SER A 33 16.14 -16.38 2.45
C SER A 33 15.22 -17.03 1.40
N ILE A 34 14.79 -18.27 1.62
CA ILE A 34 13.84 -18.97 0.73
C ILE A 34 12.50 -18.23 0.66
N LEU A 35 11.96 -17.80 1.82
CA LEU A 35 10.72 -17.04 1.88
C LEU A 35 10.87 -15.67 1.18
N PHE A 36 11.99 -14.98 1.40
CA PHE A 36 12.30 -13.72 0.73
C PHE A 36 12.36 -13.89 -0.78
N GLU A 37 13.09 -14.88 -1.29
CA GLU A 37 13.16 -15.12 -2.73
C GLU A 37 11.81 -15.52 -3.30
N ARG A 38 11.00 -16.32 -2.59
CA ARG A 38 9.64 -16.64 -3.02
C ARG A 38 8.78 -15.38 -3.18
N HIS A 39 8.75 -14.53 -2.16
CA HIS A 39 7.99 -13.28 -2.22
C HIS A 39 8.50 -12.33 -3.31
N ARG A 40 9.82 -12.32 -3.56
CA ARG A 40 10.41 -11.58 -4.67
C ARG A 40 9.94 -12.09 -6.03
N HIS A 41 9.93 -13.40 -6.25
CA HIS A 41 9.43 -13.98 -7.52
C HIS A 41 7.93 -13.69 -7.72
N GLU A 42 7.13 -13.81 -6.66
CA GLU A 42 5.70 -13.46 -6.69
C GLU A 42 5.50 -11.96 -7.00
N ALA A 43 6.31 -11.07 -6.40
CA ALA A 43 6.27 -9.64 -6.68
C ALA A 43 6.65 -9.30 -8.13
N ILE A 44 7.69 -9.94 -8.68
CA ILE A 44 8.08 -9.78 -10.09
C ILE A 44 6.92 -10.22 -11.00
N ARG A 45 6.33 -11.39 -10.74
CA ARG A 45 5.16 -11.87 -11.49
C ARG A 45 4.00 -10.88 -11.42
N MET A 46 3.66 -10.35 -10.24
CA MET A 46 2.60 -9.35 -10.10
C MET A 46 2.91 -8.05 -10.85
N ASN A 47 4.16 -7.60 -10.81
CA ASN A 47 4.58 -6.41 -11.56
C ASN A 47 4.46 -6.60 -13.07
N GLU A 48 4.74 -7.81 -13.58
CA GLU A 48 4.51 -8.15 -14.99
C GLU A 48 3.01 -8.19 -15.33
N LEU A 49 2.18 -8.78 -14.46
CA LEU A 49 0.72 -8.77 -14.64
C LEU A 49 0.17 -7.34 -14.69
N ALA A 50 0.62 -6.47 -13.79
CA ALA A 50 0.20 -5.07 -13.74
C ALA A 50 0.58 -4.27 -15.00
N ALA A 51 1.65 -4.66 -15.69
CA ALA A 51 2.15 -4.00 -16.91
C ALA A 51 1.38 -4.43 -18.17
N HIS A 52 0.83 -5.65 -18.18
CA HIS A 52 0.27 -6.28 -19.39
C HIS A 52 -1.25 -6.49 -19.29
N ILE A 53 -1.95 -5.64 -18.54
CA ILE A 53 -3.42 -5.68 -18.48
C ILE A 53 -3.98 -5.22 -19.83
N SER A 54 -4.62 -6.13 -20.56
CA SER A 54 -5.26 -5.86 -21.85
C SER A 54 -6.75 -6.17 -21.87
N SER A 55 -7.24 -6.83 -20.83
CA SER A 55 -8.63 -7.26 -20.66
C SER A 55 -9.05 -7.24 -19.20
N GLU A 56 -10.37 -7.27 -18.93
CA GLU A 56 -10.90 -7.44 -17.57
C GLU A 56 -10.43 -8.76 -16.92
N ALA A 57 -10.17 -9.79 -17.73
CA ALA A 57 -9.66 -11.06 -17.23
C ALA A 57 -8.23 -10.92 -16.70
N ASP A 58 -7.36 -10.20 -17.42
CA ASP A 58 -5.99 -9.91 -16.98
C ASP A 58 -6.00 -9.10 -15.68
N ALA A 59 -6.87 -8.09 -15.60
CA ALA A 59 -7.02 -7.27 -14.40
C ALA A 59 -7.52 -8.11 -13.20
N ARG A 60 -8.45 -9.04 -13.42
CA ARG A 60 -8.87 -9.98 -12.37
C ARG A 60 -7.72 -10.87 -11.90
N VAL A 61 -6.93 -11.44 -12.82
CA VAL A 61 -5.76 -12.26 -12.47
C VAL A 61 -4.75 -11.46 -11.64
N PHE A 62 -4.53 -10.19 -11.97
CA PHE A 62 -3.68 -9.29 -11.19
C PHE A 62 -4.25 -9.02 -9.79
N VAL A 63 -5.53 -8.65 -9.69
CA VAL A 63 -6.19 -8.34 -8.42
C VAL A 63 -6.28 -9.56 -7.50
N ASP A 64 -6.58 -10.74 -8.04
CA ASP A 64 -6.58 -11.98 -7.25
C ASP A 64 -5.17 -12.31 -6.75
N ALA A 65 -4.12 -12.09 -7.56
CA ALA A 65 -2.74 -12.28 -7.10
C ALA A 65 -2.35 -11.32 -5.95
N VAL A 66 -2.83 -10.07 -5.99
CA VAL A 66 -2.67 -9.11 -4.89
C VAL A 66 -3.44 -9.58 -3.65
N ALA A 67 -4.68 -10.02 -3.82
CA ALA A 67 -5.50 -10.52 -2.71
C ALA A 67 -4.85 -11.73 -2.03
N ASP A 68 -4.35 -12.68 -2.82
CA ASP A 68 -3.65 -13.87 -2.32
C ASP A 68 -2.39 -13.52 -1.53
N MET A 69 -1.58 -12.57 -2.03
CA MET A 69 -0.37 -12.10 -1.35
C MET A 69 -0.66 -11.53 0.05
N PHE A 70 -1.82 -10.92 0.23
CA PHE A 70 -2.19 -10.27 1.48
C PHE A 70 -3.29 -11.00 2.26
N ALA A 71 -3.67 -12.22 1.87
CA ALA A 71 -4.79 -12.94 2.46
C ALA A 71 -4.72 -13.05 4.01
N ASP A 72 -3.51 -13.20 4.56
CA ASP A 72 -3.29 -13.27 6.01
C ASP A 72 -3.36 -11.92 6.73
N SER A 73 -3.32 -10.81 5.98
CA SER A 73 -3.25 -9.43 6.48
C SER A 73 -4.51 -8.61 6.22
N LEU A 74 -5.37 -9.02 5.28
CA LEU A 74 -6.58 -8.29 4.91
C LEU A 74 -7.78 -8.87 5.67
N PRO A 75 -8.60 -8.03 6.34
CA PRO A 75 -9.83 -8.54 6.95
C PRO A 75 -10.76 -9.12 5.87
N PRO A 76 -11.39 -10.29 6.14
CA PRO A 76 -12.15 -11.05 5.15
C PRO A 76 -13.30 -10.32 4.42
N PRO A 77 -14.01 -9.32 5.01
CA PRO A 77 -15.25 -8.80 4.40
C PRO A 77 -15.06 -7.91 3.16
N TRP A 78 -13.99 -7.11 3.07
CA TRP A 78 -13.76 -6.29 1.89
C TRP A 78 -13.03 -7.06 0.78
N ALA A 79 -12.39 -8.18 1.12
CA ALA A 79 -11.78 -9.08 0.16
C ALA A 79 -12.79 -10.07 -0.45
N THR A 80 -14.09 -9.84 -0.34
CA THR A 80 -15.10 -10.70 -0.99
C THR A 80 -14.95 -10.69 -2.51
N ARG A 81 -15.39 -11.77 -3.15
CA ARG A 81 -15.36 -11.88 -4.62
C ARG A 81 -16.01 -10.67 -5.29
N GLY A 82 -17.17 -10.20 -4.82
CA GLY A 82 -17.86 -9.05 -5.42
C GLY A 82 -17.06 -7.76 -5.37
N ILE A 83 -16.31 -7.50 -4.29
CA ILE A 83 -15.44 -6.32 -4.19
C ILE A 83 -14.20 -6.49 -5.06
N ARG A 84 -13.58 -7.68 -5.10
CA ARG A 84 -12.47 -7.96 -6.01
C ARG A 84 -12.85 -7.78 -7.47
N GLU A 85 -14.07 -8.11 -7.84
CA GLU A 85 -14.61 -7.88 -9.18
C GLU A 85 -14.73 -6.40 -9.53
N ARG A 86 -15.21 -5.57 -8.59
CA ARG A 86 -15.26 -4.12 -8.75
C ARG A 86 -13.86 -3.51 -8.88
N ILE A 87 -12.91 -3.97 -8.06
CA ILE A 87 -11.51 -3.53 -8.13
C ILE A 87 -10.90 -3.92 -9.48
N ALA A 88 -11.08 -5.16 -9.94
CA ALA A 88 -10.56 -5.63 -11.23
C ALA A 88 -11.14 -4.85 -12.41
N HIS A 89 -12.44 -4.54 -12.38
CA HIS A 89 -13.06 -3.70 -13.39
C HIS A 89 -12.48 -2.27 -13.38
N ALA A 90 -12.41 -1.63 -12.22
CA ALA A 90 -11.82 -0.29 -12.08
C ALA A 90 -10.33 -0.25 -12.49
N GLU A 91 -9.58 -1.33 -12.21
CA GLU A 91 -8.18 -1.49 -12.63
C GLU A 91 -8.06 -1.56 -14.15
N TYR A 92 -8.93 -2.35 -14.80
CA TYR A 92 -8.98 -2.43 -16.26
C TYR A 92 -9.37 -1.10 -16.91
N GLU A 93 -10.40 -0.42 -16.40
CA GLU A 93 -10.80 0.91 -16.92
C GLU A 93 -9.66 1.92 -16.77
N ALA A 94 -9.00 1.96 -15.61
CA ALA A 94 -7.89 2.87 -15.32
C ALA A 94 -6.68 2.67 -16.25
N VAL A 95 -6.39 1.42 -16.64
CA VAL A 95 -5.29 1.10 -17.58
C VAL A 95 -5.70 1.39 -19.03
N SER A 96 -6.98 1.15 -19.38
CA SER A 96 -7.46 1.26 -20.76
C SER A 96 -7.77 2.70 -21.18
N GLU A 97 -8.19 3.55 -20.24
CA GLU A 97 -8.57 4.94 -20.48
C GLU A 97 -8.07 5.85 -19.34
N PRO A 98 -7.07 6.74 -19.57
CA PRO A 98 -6.53 7.61 -18.52
C PRO A 98 -7.55 8.51 -17.82
N LEU A 99 -8.67 8.84 -18.48
CA LEU A 99 -9.77 9.60 -17.87
C LEU A 99 -10.58 8.80 -16.84
N ARG A 100 -10.37 7.48 -16.76
CA ARG A 100 -11.01 6.56 -15.80
C ARG A 100 -10.16 6.31 -14.56
N LEU A 101 -9.01 6.96 -14.43
CA LEU A 101 -8.24 6.95 -13.18
C LEU A 101 -9.13 7.39 -12.02
N ILE A 102 -8.96 6.76 -10.86
CA ILE A 102 -9.66 7.11 -9.64
C ILE A 102 -9.11 8.46 -9.17
N PRO A 103 -9.92 9.53 -9.12
CA PRO A 103 -9.44 10.82 -8.65
C PRO A 103 -8.97 10.70 -7.20
N GLU A 104 -7.84 11.31 -6.87
CA GLU A 104 -7.32 11.31 -5.48
C GLU A 104 -8.37 11.86 -4.50
N GLN A 105 -9.16 12.84 -4.93
CA GLN A 105 -10.26 13.39 -4.13
C GLN A 105 -11.29 12.32 -3.75
N ARG A 106 -11.55 11.30 -4.57
CA ARG A 106 -12.45 10.20 -4.18
C ARG A 106 -11.87 9.40 -3.02
N ILE A 107 -10.56 9.17 -3.00
CA ILE A 107 -9.87 8.50 -1.90
C ILE A 107 -9.97 9.36 -0.64
N VAL A 108 -9.76 10.68 -0.77
CA VAL A 108 -9.94 11.65 0.33
C VAL A 108 -11.34 11.57 0.91
N ASP A 109 -12.37 11.61 0.07
CA ASP A 109 -13.76 11.64 0.50
C ASP A 109 -14.13 10.37 1.28
N VAL A 110 -13.77 9.21 0.75
CA VAL A 110 -14.01 7.89 1.38
C VAL A 110 -13.23 7.76 2.69
N TRP A 111 -11.94 8.10 2.70
CA TRP A 111 -11.10 8.00 3.89
C TRP A 111 -11.56 8.98 4.99
N ASN A 112 -11.83 10.23 4.65
CA ASN A 112 -12.27 11.21 5.63
C ASN A 112 -13.65 10.89 6.19
N LYS A 113 -14.51 10.25 5.39
CA LYS A 113 -15.78 9.70 5.88
C LYS A 113 -15.54 8.61 6.93
N TYR A 114 -14.63 7.68 6.69
CA TYR A 114 -14.21 6.67 7.68
C TYR A 114 -13.72 7.31 8.99
N VAL A 115 -12.76 8.23 8.89
CA VAL A 115 -12.13 8.92 10.03
C VAL A 115 -13.17 9.61 10.90
N ARG A 116 -14.13 10.32 10.29
CA ARG A 116 -15.20 11.01 11.01
C ARG A 116 -16.18 10.03 11.65
N GLU A 117 -16.57 8.99 10.94
CA GLU A 117 -17.54 7.99 11.44
C GLU A 117 -17.04 7.30 12.70
N ILE A 118 -15.76 6.90 12.72
CA ILE A 118 -15.17 6.25 13.90
C ILE A 118 -14.76 7.24 15.00
N GLY A 119 -14.90 8.55 14.77
CA GLY A 119 -14.50 9.60 15.71
C GLY A 119 -12.99 9.68 15.94
N ALA A 120 -12.18 9.42 14.91
CA ALA A 120 -10.73 9.54 14.99
C ALA A 120 -10.26 11.00 15.00
N SER A 121 -9.01 11.21 15.42
CA SER A 121 -8.37 12.53 15.46
C SER A 121 -8.38 13.22 14.09
N GLU A 122 -8.52 14.55 14.08
CA GLU A 122 -8.33 15.39 12.88
C GLU A 122 -6.94 15.19 12.24
N GLU A 123 -5.96 14.70 13.00
CA GLU A 123 -4.67 14.28 12.43
C GLU A 123 -4.83 13.20 11.36
N ALA A 124 -5.87 12.36 11.41
CA ALA A 124 -6.10 11.31 10.42
C ALA A 124 -6.82 11.80 9.15
N VAL A 125 -7.36 13.03 9.15
CA VAL A 125 -8.04 13.62 7.99
C VAL A 125 -7.01 14.01 6.92
N VAL A 126 -7.25 13.66 5.66
CA VAL A 126 -6.31 13.88 4.56
C VAL A 126 -6.85 14.85 3.50
N THR A 127 -5.96 15.30 2.63
CA THR A 127 -6.22 16.13 1.45
C THR A 127 -5.63 15.45 0.19
N ALA A 128 -6.10 15.86 -0.99
CA ALA A 128 -5.61 15.29 -2.25
C ALA A 128 -4.10 15.51 -2.41
N ALA A 129 -3.59 16.69 -2.04
CA ALA A 129 -2.16 17.00 -2.10
C ALA A 129 -1.31 16.08 -1.19
N GLU A 130 -1.82 15.70 -0.01
CA GLU A 130 -1.13 14.75 0.87
C GLU A 130 -1.10 13.35 0.25
N ILE A 131 -2.21 12.89 -0.33
CA ILE A 131 -2.27 11.63 -1.07
C ILE A 131 -1.28 11.65 -2.23
N HIS A 132 -1.27 12.71 -3.03
CA HIS A 132 -0.33 12.87 -4.14
C HIS A 132 1.13 12.79 -3.68
N SER A 133 1.47 13.51 -2.60
CA SER A 133 2.83 13.50 -2.03
C SER A 133 3.22 12.15 -1.42
N MET A 134 2.27 11.35 -0.93
CA MET A 134 2.52 9.96 -0.52
C MET A 134 2.82 9.08 -1.72
N ARG A 135 1.99 9.17 -2.77
CA ARG A 135 2.14 8.39 -4.01
C ARG A 135 3.45 8.70 -4.72
N ASP A 136 3.77 9.97 -4.91
CA ASP A 136 5.00 10.44 -5.54
C ASP A 136 6.25 9.88 -4.83
N ALA A 137 6.25 9.92 -3.50
CA ALA A 137 7.34 9.36 -2.70
C ALA A 137 7.42 7.83 -2.83
N ALA A 138 6.29 7.13 -2.75
CA ALA A 138 6.23 5.68 -2.85
C ALA A 138 6.68 5.19 -4.23
N PHE A 139 6.23 5.85 -5.30
CA PHE A 139 6.62 5.56 -6.68
C PHE A 139 8.12 5.79 -6.89
N ALA A 140 8.64 6.96 -6.50
CA ALA A 140 10.05 7.30 -6.71
C ALA A 140 10.98 6.35 -5.94
N VAL A 141 10.68 6.04 -4.67
CA VAL A 141 11.46 5.07 -3.89
C VAL A 141 11.34 3.67 -4.50
N GLY A 142 10.12 3.26 -4.85
CA GLY A 142 9.84 1.96 -5.47
C GLY A 142 10.63 1.77 -6.77
N GLN A 143 10.59 2.73 -7.67
CA GLN A 143 11.30 2.71 -8.96
C GLN A 143 12.82 2.56 -8.76
N VAL A 144 13.41 3.29 -7.80
CA VAL A 144 14.85 3.19 -7.49
C VAL A 144 15.20 1.82 -6.94
N MET A 145 14.42 1.31 -5.98
CA MET A 145 14.65 -0.01 -5.38
C MET A 145 14.48 -1.15 -6.39
N TRP A 146 13.46 -1.04 -7.25
CA TRP A 146 13.16 -2.02 -8.28
C TRP A 146 14.25 -2.08 -9.33
N THR A 147 14.65 -0.93 -9.88
CA THR A 147 15.68 -0.83 -10.94
C THR A 147 17.04 -1.32 -10.48
N ARG A 148 17.38 -1.10 -9.20
CA ARG A 148 18.65 -1.55 -8.60
C ARG A 148 18.63 -3.01 -8.14
N GLY A 149 17.47 -3.69 -8.19
CA GLY A 149 17.30 -5.03 -7.66
C GLY A 149 17.49 -5.15 -6.14
N THR A 150 17.55 -4.04 -5.40
CA THR A 150 17.84 -4.03 -3.96
C THR A 150 16.63 -4.41 -3.12
N ASN A 151 15.42 -4.14 -3.61
CA ASN A 151 14.17 -4.57 -3.00
C ASN A 151 13.08 -4.69 -4.07
N GLN A 152 12.91 -5.89 -4.61
CA GLN A 152 11.83 -6.24 -5.54
C GLN A 152 10.73 -6.96 -4.77
N SER A 153 9.79 -6.20 -4.20
CA SER A 153 8.68 -6.71 -3.38
C SER A 153 7.35 -6.14 -3.86
N ALA A 154 6.24 -6.68 -3.34
CA ALA A 154 4.90 -6.16 -3.62
C ALA A 154 4.74 -4.67 -3.29
N TRP A 155 5.59 -4.12 -2.41
CA TRP A 155 5.57 -2.72 -2.00
C TRP A 155 6.32 -1.77 -2.93
N THR A 156 7.23 -2.31 -3.76
CA THR A 156 8.14 -1.53 -4.62
C THR A 156 7.91 -1.77 -6.11
N MET A 157 6.98 -2.65 -6.48
CA MET A 157 6.59 -2.85 -7.88
C MET A 157 6.09 -1.53 -8.49
N PRO A 158 6.68 -1.02 -9.60
CA PRO A 158 6.29 0.26 -10.16
C PRO A 158 5.03 0.19 -11.03
N ASN A 159 4.72 -0.97 -11.62
CA ASN A 159 3.75 -1.03 -12.71
C ASN A 159 2.29 -0.92 -12.27
N TYR A 160 1.97 -0.89 -10.97
CA TYR A 160 0.62 -0.59 -10.50
C TYR A 160 0.35 0.90 -10.32
N PHE A 161 1.37 1.77 -10.44
CA PHE A 161 1.18 3.21 -10.37
C PHE A 161 0.63 3.75 -11.70
N ALA A 162 -0.31 4.69 -11.62
CA ALA A 162 -0.66 5.53 -12.76
C ALA A 162 0.43 6.60 -12.97
N VAL A 163 1.04 6.61 -14.15
CA VAL A 163 2.15 7.52 -14.50
C VAL A 163 1.77 8.32 -15.73
N GLY A 164 1.97 9.64 -15.69
CA GLY A 164 1.76 10.55 -16.81
C GLY A 164 2.88 10.46 -17.85
N GLU A 165 2.70 11.18 -18.97
CA GLU A 165 3.70 11.22 -20.06
C GLU A 165 5.05 11.81 -19.60
N ASP A 166 5.05 12.62 -18.55
CA ASP A 166 6.25 13.22 -17.94
C ASP A 166 7.02 12.24 -17.03
N GLY A 167 6.53 11.01 -16.89
CA GLY A 167 7.11 9.99 -16.02
C GLY A 167 6.85 10.20 -14.53
N LYS A 168 5.98 11.15 -14.17
CA LYS A 168 5.54 11.40 -12.78
C LYS A 168 4.19 10.72 -12.52
N VAL A 169 3.85 10.56 -11.24
CA VAL A 169 2.54 10.02 -10.86
C VAL A 169 1.42 10.92 -11.41
N ALA A 170 0.41 10.32 -12.02
CA ALA A 170 -0.72 11.05 -12.63
C ALA A 170 -1.63 11.68 -11.57
N GLU A 171 -2.50 12.63 -11.97
CA GLU A 171 -3.55 13.25 -11.14
C GLU A 171 -4.75 12.31 -10.85
N GLY A 172 -4.46 11.03 -10.62
CA GLY A 172 -5.43 9.97 -10.34
C GLY A 172 -4.70 8.64 -10.17
N CYS A 173 -5.38 7.67 -9.56
CA CYS A 173 -4.83 6.37 -9.21
C CYS A 173 -5.41 5.25 -10.09
N ARG A 174 -4.62 4.20 -10.28
CA ARG A 174 -5.18 2.86 -10.56
C ARG A 174 -5.93 2.33 -9.33
N ALA A 175 -6.72 1.27 -9.49
CA ALA A 175 -7.53 0.74 -8.39
C ALA A 175 -6.65 0.09 -7.30
N VAL A 176 -5.66 -0.70 -7.69
CA VAL A 176 -4.70 -1.30 -6.74
C VAL A 176 -3.82 -0.25 -6.08
N GLU A 177 -3.49 0.83 -6.80
CA GLU A 177 -2.80 1.99 -6.23
C GLU A 177 -3.64 2.69 -5.16
N ALA A 178 -4.95 2.88 -5.40
CA ALA A 178 -5.85 3.45 -4.40
C ALA A 178 -5.92 2.59 -3.12
N LEU A 179 -5.96 1.25 -3.27
CA LEU A 179 -5.88 0.33 -2.13
C LEU A 179 -4.55 0.47 -1.37
N ARG A 180 -3.44 0.65 -2.08
CA ARG A 180 -2.14 0.91 -1.46
C ARG A 180 -2.15 2.19 -0.63
N VAL A 181 -2.78 3.26 -1.12
CA VAL A 181 -2.93 4.51 -0.36
C VAL A 181 -3.71 4.27 0.94
N ILE A 182 -4.85 3.59 0.86
CA ILE A 182 -5.67 3.25 2.05
C ILE A 182 -4.85 2.40 3.04
N TYR A 183 -4.09 1.41 2.55
CA TYR A 183 -3.20 0.60 3.38
C TYR A 183 -2.14 1.45 4.08
N ASP A 184 -1.50 2.38 3.38
CA ASP A 184 -0.49 3.25 3.98
C ASP A 184 -1.10 4.15 5.07
N LEU A 185 -2.32 4.66 4.86
CA LEU A 185 -3.03 5.46 5.86
C LEU A 185 -3.43 4.64 7.10
N ASP A 186 -3.76 3.36 6.94
CA ASP A 186 -4.11 2.46 8.05
C ASP A 186 -2.86 1.90 8.78
N ARG A 187 -1.84 1.46 8.05
CA ARG A 187 -0.72 0.66 8.59
C ARG A 187 0.60 1.41 8.66
N ILE A 188 0.77 2.47 7.88
CA ILE A 188 2.04 3.19 7.72
C ILE A 188 1.80 4.70 7.87
N PHE A 189 1.09 5.10 8.92
CA PHE A 189 0.62 6.47 9.14
C PHE A 189 1.73 7.56 9.09
N ASP A 190 2.97 7.20 9.42
CA ASP A 190 4.12 8.11 9.28
C ASP A 190 4.38 8.56 7.83
N ASN A 191 3.89 7.82 6.82
CA ASN A 191 3.93 8.24 5.42
C ASN A 191 3.10 9.51 5.21
N LEU A 192 1.93 9.62 5.84
CA LEU A 192 1.10 10.82 5.84
C LEU A 192 1.78 11.97 6.58
N ARG A 193 2.35 11.73 7.77
CA ARG A 193 3.12 12.74 8.50
C ARG A 193 4.29 13.27 7.67
N SER A 194 4.99 12.38 6.99
CA SER A 194 6.10 12.73 6.11
C SER A 194 5.63 13.51 4.88
N ALA A 195 4.48 13.16 4.30
CA ALA A 195 3.87 13.89 3.19
C ALA A 195 3.50 15.32 3.58
N ARG A 196 2.87 15.50 4.74
CA ARG A 196 2.58 16.83 5.32
C ARG A 196 3.84 17.67 5.49
N GLU A 197 4.88 17.08 6.04
CA GLU A 197 6.15 17.78 6.26
C GLU A 197 6.80 18.20 4.93
N ARG A 198 6.74 17.34 3.90
CA ARG A 198 7.19 17.68 2.55
C ARG A 198 6.40 18.84 1.97
N LEU A 199 5.07 18.80 2.05
CA LEU A 199 4.19 19.86 1.54
C LEU A 199 4.45 21.20 2.23
N ARG A 200 4.59 21.21 3.56
CA ARG A 200 4.94 22.42 4.33
C ARG A 200 6.26 23.05 3.89
N LYS A 201 7.20 22.23 3.44
CA LYS A 201 8.52 22.66 2.95
C LYS A 201 8.56 22.91 1.44
N GLY A 202 7.44 22.71 0.72
CA GLY A 202 7.41 22.79 -0.75
C GLY A 202 8.28 21.74 -1.44
N ILE A 203 8.46 20.57 -0.83
CA ILE A 203 9.31 19.49 -1.36
C ILE A 203 8.47 18.51 -2.18
N VAL A 204 8.85 18.31 -3.44
CA VAL A 204 8.42 17.17 -4.27
C VAL A 204 9.38 16.01 -4.06
N ALA A 205 8.86 14.83 -3.69
CA ALA A 205 9.68 13.73 -3.22
C ALA A 205 10.50 13.12 -4.37
N SER A 206 9.88 12.92 -5.54
CA SER A 206 10.54 12.43 -6.74
C SER A 206 11.70 13.31 -7.18
N ASP A 207 11.50 14.64 -7.20
CA ASP A 207 12.56 15.59 -7.55
C ASP A 207 13.72 15.56 -6.54
N ALA A 208 13.41 15.47 -5.24
CA ALA A 208 14.42 15.36 -4.19
C ALA A 208 15.23 14.05 -4.29
N ILE A 209 14.56 12.93 -4.56
CA ILE A 209 15.19 11.62 -4.76
C ILE A 209 16.07 11.65 -6.01
N LYS A 210 15.55 12.14 -7.15
CA LYS A 210 16.31 12.27 -8.39
C LYS A 210 17.58 13.09 -8.19
N LYS A 211 17.47 14.26 -7.55
CA LYS A 211 18.63 15.10 -7.21
C LYS A 211 19.62 14.38 -6.29
N SER A 212 19.15 13.61 -5.31
CA SER A 212 20.03 12.81 -4.46
C SER A 212 20.80 11.76 -5.25
N LEU A 213 20.18 11.12 -6.25
CA LEU A 213 20.84 10.13 -7.10
C LEU A 213 21.91 10.75 -7.98
N GLU A 214 21.64 11.92 -8.56
CA GLU A 214 22.60 12.68 -9.38
C GLU A 214 23.83 13.10 -8.56
N ASN A 215 23.64 13.43 -7.27
CA ASN A 215 24.72 13.87 -6.38
C ASN A 215 25.53 12.72 -5.75
N THR A 216 25.08 11.47 -5.87
CA THR A 216 25.75 10.33 -5.21
C THR A 216 26.60 9.54 -6.20
N SER A 217 27.92 9.72 -6.15
CA SER A 217 28.89 8.82 -6.80
C SER A 217 28.94 7.47 -6.06
N THR A 218 28.27 6.47 -6.63
CA THR A 218 28.45 4.99 -6.56
C THR A 218 28.88 4.25 -5.28
N ASN A 219 29.05 4.85 -4.10
CA ASN A 219 29.65 4.13 -2.95
C ASN A 219 28.98 4.30 -1.58
N GLN A 220 27.77 4.83 -1.49
CA GLN A 220 27.01 4.75 -0.24
C GLN A 220 26.21 3.45 -0.17
N LYS A 221 26.71 2.50 0.64
CA LYS A 221 25.90 1.37 1.13
C LYS A 221 24.67 1.96 1.83
N THR A 222 23.50 1.80 1.21
CA THR A 222 22.23 2.15 1.83
C THR A 222 22.02 1.22 3.03
N THR A 223 22.28 1.73 4.23
CA THR A 223 22.00 0.99 5.46
C THR A 223 20.50 0.98 5.65
N THR A 224 19.84 -0.15 5.37
CA THR A 224 18.44 -0.38 5.70
C THR A 224 18.30 -0.33 7.21
N ARG A 225 17.93 0.82 7.78
CA ARG A 225 17.65 0.94 9.21
C ARG A 225 16.28 0.32 9.47
N LEU A 226 16.28 -0.76 10.25
CA LEU A 226 15.07 -1.34 10.82
C LEU A 226 14.53 -0.36 11.85
N PHE A 227 13.39 0.26 11.58
CA PHE A 227 12.67 1.03 12.58
C PHE A 227 11.67 0.10 13.27
N LEU A 228 11.86 -0.14 14.56
CA LEU A 228 10.79 -0.62 15.43
C LEU A 228 9.69 0.44 15.41
N ARG A 229 8.62 0.21 14.64
CA ARG A 229 7.47 1.11 14.60
C ARG A 229 6.57 0.79 15.79
N ILE A 230 6.53 1.68 16.76
CA ILE A 230 5.43 1.72 17.72
C ILE A 230 4.22 2.23 16.94
N ASP A 231 3.11 1.48 16.94
CA ASP A 231 1.89 1.92 16.28
C ASP A 231 1.33 3.15 17.01
N THR A 232 1.60 4.33 16.43
CA THR A 232 1.12 5.63 16.89
C THR A 232 0.02 6.16 15.98
N ASN A 233 -0.64 5.27 15.24
CA ASN A 233 -1.74 5.65 14.38
C ASN A 233 -2.95 6.08 15.24
N PRO A 234 -3.43 7.33 15.12
CA PRO A 234 -4.58 7.81 15.88
C PRO A 234 -5.89 7.09 15.56
N LEU A 235 -5.94 6.27 14.52
CA LEU A 235 -7.10 5.42 14.22
C LEU A 235 -7.32 4.34 15.27
N ARG A 236 -6.26 3.72 15.81
CA ARG A 236 -6.40 2.51 16.65
C ARG A 236 -7.28 2.73 17.88
N PRO A 237 -7.08 3.79 18.69
CA PRO A 237 -7.97 4.04 19.83
C PRO A 237 -9.42 4.29 19.40
N ALA A 238 -9.63 4.96 18.27
CA ALA A 238 -10.96 5.27 17.74
C ALA A 238 -11.67 4.02 17.23
N GLU A 239 -10.99 3.15 16.50
CA GLU A 239 -11.50 1.84 16.06
C GLU A 239 -11.89 0.97 17.26
N TYR A 240 -11.04 0.89 18.28
CA TYR A 240 -11.36 0.13 19.49
C TYR A 240 -12.60 0.67 20.20
N LYS A 241 -12.71 1.99 20.32
CA LYS A 241 -13.88 2.65 20.91
C LYS A 241 -15.14 2.37 20.07
N TYR A 242 -15.05 2.55 18.76
CA TYR A 242 -16.17 2.35 17.84
C TYR A 242 -16.69 0.90 17.88
N VAL A 243 -15.79 -0.08 17.88
CA VAL A 243 -16.14 -1.51 18.02
C VAL A 243 -16.75 -1.80 19.39
N HIS A 244 -16.27 -1.15 20.45
CA HIS A 244 -16.85 -1.31 21.79
C HIS A 244 -18.29 -0.76 21.86
N GLU A 245 -18.56 0.35 21.19
CA GLU A 245 -19.87 1.04 21.23
C GLU A 245 -20.88 0.44 20.24
N HIS A 246 -20.45 0.01 19.06
CA HIS A 246 -21.34 -0.38 17.94
C HIS A 246 -21.19 -1.86 17.55
N GLY A 247 -20.13 -2.53 17.99
CA GLY A 247 -19.81 -3.90 17.60
C GLY A 247 -18.99 -4.01 16.31
N ALA A 248 -18.30 -5.14 16.14
CA ALA A 248 -17.40 -5.37 15.00
C ALA A 248 -18.13 -5.43 13.65
N ASP A 249 -19.37 -5.92 13.63
CA ASP A 249 -20.16 -6.03 12.40
C ASP A 249 -20.48 -4.66 11.79
N HIS A 250 -20.72 -3.63 12.63
CA HIS A 250 -20.94 -2.27 12.15
C HIS A 250 -19.67 -1.68 11.53
N LEU A 251 -18.49 -1.93 12.11
CA LEU A 251 -17.22 -1.50 11.51
C LEU A 251 -17.00 -2.20 10.16
N ILE A 252 -17.32 -3.50 10.08
CA ILE A 252 -17.22 -4.27 8.84
C ILE A 252 -18.15 -3.70 7.76
N GLN A 253 -19.40 -3.41 8.09
CA GLN A 253 -20.37 -2.83 7.15
C GLN A 253 -19.93 -1.45 6.65
N LEU A 254 -19.38 -0.62 7.55
CA LEU A 254 -18.79 0.67 7.20
C LEU A 254 -17.66 0.50 6.17
N VAL A 255 -16.71 -0.40 6.42
CA VAL A 255 -15.58 -0.66 5.50
C VAL A 255 -16.07 -1.19 4.14
N VAL A 256 -17.06 -2.09 4.12
CA VAL A 256 -17.64 -2.62 2.87
C VAL A 256 -18.32 -1.50 2.07
N MET A 257 -19.16 -0.69 2.70
CA MET A 257 -19.83 0.44 2.04
C MET A 257 -18.82 1.44 1.45
N LEU A 258 -17.76 1.76 2.19
CA LEU A 258 -16.71 2.65 1.73
C LEU A 258 -15.91 2.07 0.56
N ALA A 259 -15.67 0.75 0.54
CA ALA A 259 -15.07 0.07 -0.61
C ALA A 259 -15.98 0.13 -1.85
N GLU A 260 -17.30 0.01 -1.68
CA GLU A 260 -18.26 0.16 -2.79
C GLU A 260 -18.35 1.60 -3.32
N GLU A 261 -18.18 2.60 -2.45
CA GLU A 261 -18.09 4.01 -2.86
C GLU A 261 -16.80 4.32 -3.60
N LEU A 262 -15.68 3.70 -3.18
CA LEU A 262 -14.39 3.84 -3.86
C LEU A 262 -14.39 3.16 -5.23
N PHE A 263 -14.96 1.95 -5.31
CA PHE A 263 -15.07 1.11 -6.51
C PHE A 263 -16.55 0.88 -6.89
N PRO A 264 -17.21 1.88 -7.52
CA PRO A 264 -18.60 1.76 -7.89
C PRO A 264 -18.80 0.64 -8.92
N GLY A 265 -19.93 -0.06 -8.80
CA GLY A 265 -20.34 -1.06 -9.79
C GLY A 265 -21.00 -0.42 -11.01
N ASN A 266 -21.11 -1.18 -12.10
CA ASN A 266 -21.59 -0.72 -13.41
C ASN A 266 -22.99 -0.05 -13.40
N GLN A 267 -23.80 -0.25 -12.36
CA GLN A 267 -25.13 0.35 -12.24
C GLN A 267 -25.13 1.82 -11.81
N GLN A 268 -24.09 2.31 -11.12
CA GLN A 268 -24.03 3.70 -10.64
C GLN A 268 -23.49 4.69 -11.69
N ALA A 269 -22.77 4.21 -12.71
CA ALA A 269 -22.30 5.07 -13.81
C ALA A 269 -23.45 5.52 -14.73
N SER A 270 -24.55 4.76 -14.81
CA SER A 270 -25.69 5.07 -15.67
C SER A 270 -26.65 6.11 -15.06
N SER A 271 -26.71 6.24 -13.74
CA SER A 271 -27.68 7.14 -13.08
C SER A 271 -27.22 8.60 -13.00
N LYS A 272 -25.97 8.91 -13.37
CA LYS A 272 -25.46 10.30 -13.45
C LYS A 272 -25.41 10.85 -14.89
N ALA A 273 -25.86 10.06 -15.88
CA ALA A 273 -25.89 10.44 -17.29
C ALA A 273 -27.32 10.69 -17.83
N ARG A 274 -28.28 11.01 -16.96
CA ARG A 274 -29.63 11.44 -17.34
C ARG A 274 -29.99 12.77 -16.70
#